data_AF-A0A381XM17-F1
#
_entry.id   AF-A0A381XM17-F1
#
_cell.length_a   1.000
_cell.length_b   1.000
_cell.length_c   1.000
_cell.angle_alpha   90.00
_cell.angle_beta   90.00
_cell.angle_gamma   90.00
#
_symmetry.space_group_name_H-M   'P 1'
#
loop_
_entity.id
_entity.type
_entity.pdbx_description
1 polymer ?
#
loop_
_entity_poly.entity_id
_entity_poly.type
_entity_poly.pdbx_seq_one_letter_code
_entity_poly.pdbx_strand_id
1 'polypeptide(L)'
;MLSIFVEASCNRYNRDECVDCHVFEPLADISKPDWHMTPDQARLMATKIRQIDTLNALAQQEINLTGGEATQNPHIVEIVKVFQSVSPSVCVHTNLEINSKSSKRWLRLVEIIDEGARADITLYPTAWEKFQKPLLKELIVLQNRMIANLIFENLVHLQQQIQILIGFFDEEAPSFNHVIRLLQKYNEKVSWLVENQPECDETIYTTHMGDTEAFAREENFTLGLSLLPAFKVDTKGRRAMSSIPFPQTPYIINCPAARGSIDIMTVQQTGEMTPCCDVGNLKCQPKFGNLLTDSPNEIMAKFEQSRKKMFTGISKNQENLKNEKLGKWVEEGIPPYCG
;
A
#
# COMPACT_ATOMS: atom_id res chain seq x y z
N MET A 1 -2.40 11.15 0.28
CA MET A 1 -2.03 10.24 1.39
C MET A 1 -0.51 10.22 1.57
N LEU A 2 -0.04 10.10 2.81
CA LEU A 2 1.37 9.79 3.10
C LEU A 2 1.51 8.31 3.46
N SER A 3 2.44 7.62 2.81
CA SER A 3 2.82 6.24 3.17
C SER A 3 4.19 6.28 3.82
N ILE A 4 4.26 6.08 5.13
CA ILE A 4 5.48 6.25 5.93
C ILE A 4 5.96 4.88 6.38
N PHE A 5 7.20 4.56 6.04
CA PHE A 5 7.82 3.33 6.49
C PHE A 5 8.30 3.54 7.91
N VAL A 6 7.80 2.71 8.80
CA VAL A 6 8.16 2.73 10.22
C VAL A 6 9.00 1.53 10.61
N GLU A 7 9.05 0.52 9.76
CA GLU A 7 9.79 -0.72 9.95
C GLU A 7 10.41 -1.16 8.63
N ALA A 8 11.65 -1.66 8.64
CA ALA A 8 12.27 -2.30 7.48
C ALA A 8 12.18 -3.84 7.55
N SER A 9 12.15 -4.41 8.75
CA SER A 9 12.10 -5.85 8.97
C SER A 9 10.71 -6.45 8.75
N CYS A 10 10.66 -7.69 8.28
CA CYS A 10 9.43 -8.47 8.26
C CYS A 10 9.74 -9.94 8.54
N ASN A 11 8.87 -10.60 9.30
CA ASN A 11 9.03 -12.02 9.64
C ASN A 11 9.01 -12.91 8.39
N ARG A 12 8.30 -12.49 7.34
CA ARG A 12 8.23 -13.23 6.07
C ARG A 12 9.51 -13.10 5.24
N TYR A 13 10.23 -11.97 5.32
CA TYR A 13 11.53 -11.78 4.65
C TYR A 13 12.56 -12.76 5.19
N ASN A 14 12.60 -12.86 6.51
CA ASN A 14 13.55 -13.73 7.22
C ASN A 14 13.32 -15.22 6.97
N ARG A 15 12.16 -15.61 6.42
CA ARG A 15 11.81 -16.99 6.08
C ARG A 15 11.77 -17.26 4.57
N ASP A 16 12.08 -16.27 3.73
CA ASP A 16 11.98 -16.36 2.26
C ASP A 16 10.55 -16.72 1.76
N GLU A 17 9.53 -16.39 2.54
CA GLU A 17 8.11 -16.72 2.27
C GLU A 17 7.37 -15.57 1.58
N CYS A 18 8.14 -14.62 1.08
CA CYS A 18 7.65 -13.41 0.42
C CYS A 18 8.43 -13.21 -0.89
N VAL A 19 8.38 -14.24 -1.74
CA VAL A 19 9.03 -14.30 -3.06
C VAL A 19 8.69 -13.07 -3.91
N ASP A 20 7.51 -12.49 -3.73
CA ASP A 20 7.02 -11.32 -4.47
C ASP A 20 6.82 -10.09 -3.57
N CYS A 21 7.56 -10.02 -2.45
CA CYS A 21 7.51 -8.84 -1.62
C CYS A 21 8.12 -7.64 -2.33
N HIS A 22 7.24 -6.78 -2.84
CA HIS A 22 7.61 -5.58 -3.53
C HIS A 22 8.53 -4.63 -2.72
N VAL A 23 8.45 -4.63 -1.39
CA VAL A 23 9.30 -3.80 -0.51
C VAL A 23 10.59 -4.49 -0.05
N PHE A 24 10.76 -5.80 -0.28
CA PHE A 24 11.89 -6.55 0.30
C PHE A 24 13.25 -6.10 -0.25
N GLU A 25 13.44 -6.11 -1.58
CA GLU A 25 14.71 -5.72 -2.21
C GLU A 25 15.19 -4.32 -1.75
N PRO A 26 14.34 -3.27 -1.76
CA PRO A 26 14.82 -1.97 -1.33
C PRO A 26 14.98 -1.80 0.20
N LEU A 27 14.49 -2.73 1.02
CA LEU A 27 14.71 -2.72 2.48
C LEU A 27 15.84 -3.65 2.93
N ALA A 28 16.22 -4.63 2.09
CA ALA A 28 17.21 -5.66 2.42
C ALA A 28 18.61 -5.07 2.67
N ASP A 29 18.97 -3.97 2.00
CA ASP A 29 20.27 -3.31 2.13
C ASP A 29 20.35 -2.30 3.29
N ILE A 30 19.25 -2.08 4.01
CA ILE A 30 19.22 -1.14 5.13
C ILE A 30 19.89 -1.75 6.35
N SER A 31 20.78 -0.98 6.97
CA SER A 31 21.50 -1.42 8.16
C SER A 31 20.51 -1.69 9.31
N LYS A 32 20.73 -2.76 10.09
CA LYS A 32 19.84 -3.13 11.22
C LYS A 32 19.53 -1.97 12.19
N PRO A 33 20.50 -1.09 12.54
CA PRO A 33 20.21 0.10 13.34
C PRO A 33 19.13 1.02 12.75
N ASP A 34 18.97 1.04 11.43
CA ASP A 34 18.02 1.89 10.70
C ASP A 34 16.73 1.15 10.32
N TRP A 35 16.48 -0.04 10.87
CA TRP A 35 15.26 -0.79 10.60
C TRP A 35 14.03 -0.18 11.27
N HIS A 36 14.20 0.28 12.50
CA HIS A 36 13.09 0.78 13.31
C HIS A 36 13.11 2.30 13.33
N MET A 37 12.04 2.93 12.82
CA MET A 37 11.82 4.34 13.10
C MET A 37 11.72 4.55 14.62
N THR A 38 12.39 5.57 15.13
CA THR A 38 12.26 5.99 16.54
C THR A 38 11.20 7.07 16.71
N PRO A 39 10.64 7.25 17.92
CA PRO A 39 9.71 8.35 18.19
C PRO A 39 10.29 9.74 17.92
N ASP A 40 11.60 9.95 18.12
CA ASP A 40 12.25 11.23 17.82
C ASP A 40 12.31 11.50 16.31
N GLN A 41 12.60 10.48 15.51
CA GLN A 41 12.51 10.57 14.05
C GLN A 41 11.07 10.88 13.61
N ALA A 42 10.08 10.18 14.17
CA ALA A 42 8.67 10.44 13.89
C ALA A 42 8.29 11.89 14.24
N ARG A 43 8.73 12.41 15.39
CA ARG A 43 8.46 13.80 15.82
C ARG A 43 9.06 14.82 14.86
N LEU A 44 10.29 14.57 14.41
CA LEU A 44 10.96 15.43 13.43
C LEU A 44 10.22 15.43 12.08
N MET A 45 9.86 14.25 11.57
CA MET A 45 9.08 14.11 10.34
C MET A 45 7.72 14.80 10.46
N ALA A 46 6.97 14.54 11.54
CA ALA A 46 5.66 15.15 11.80
C ALA A 46 5.74 16.67 11.86
N THR A 47 6.79 17.22 12.46
CA THR A 47 7.02 18.68 12.50
C THR A 47 7.20 19.25 11.10
N LYS A 48 8.01 18.61 10.25
CA LYS A 48 8.23 19.09 8.87
C LYS A 48 7.01 18.89 7.97
N ILE A 49 6.28 17.78 8.12
CA ILE A 49 5.05 17.52 7.37
C ILE A 49 4.03 18.64 7.60
N ARG A 50 3.88 19.12 8.85
CA ARG A 50 2.99 20.25 9.15
C ARG A 50 3.42 21.58 8.51
N GLN A 51 4.73 21.79 8.33
CA GLN A 51 5.28 23.03 7.80
C GLN A 51 5.22 23.11 6.27
N ILE A 52 5.01 21.97 5.59
CA ILE A 52 5.02 21.88 4.13
C ILE A 52 3.59 21.60 3.67
N ASP A 53 2.94 22.60 3.09
CA ASP A 53 1.52 22.56 2.73
C ASP A 53 1.12 21.31 1.92
N THR A 54 1.92 20.95 0.91
CA THR A 54 1.66 19.76 0.07
C THR A 54 1.69 18.48 0.89
N LEU A 55 2.65 18.32 1.81
CA LEU A 55 2.75 17.13 2.67
C LEU A 55 1.64 17.11 3.71
N ASN A 56 1.32 18.27 4.30
CA ASN A 56 0.21 18.38 5.24
C ASN A 56 -1.12 18.01 4.56
N ALA A 57 -1.37 18.51 3.35
CA ALA A 57 -2.58 18.16 2.60
C ALA A 57 -2.68 16.65 2.32
N LEU A 58 -1.56 16.00 1.99
CA LEU A 58 -1.52 14.54 1.83
C LEU A 58 -1.77 13.80 3.14
N ALA A 59 -1.24 14.31 4.25
CA ALA A 59 -1.44 13.74 5.58
C ALA A 59 -2.90 13.85 6.04
N GLN A 60 -3.60 14.95 5.72
CA GLN A 60 -5.01 15.12 6.07
C GLN A 60 -5.94 14.14 5.36
N GLN A 61 -5.52 13.57 4.22
CA GLN A 61 -6.26 12.49 3.58
C GLN A 61 -6.15 11.21 4.43
N GLU A 62 -4.92 10.75 4.65
CA GLU A 62 -4.57 9.61 5.49
C GLU A 62 -3.04 9.49 5.61
N ILE A 63 -2.56 9.03 6.76
CA ILE A 63 -1.18 8.59 6.99
C ILE A 63 -1.17 7.08 7.20
N ASN A 64 -0.55 6.35 6.28
CA ASN A 64 -0.36 4.90 6.38
C ASN A 64 1.03 4.61 6.92
N LEU A 65 1.10 3.82 7.99
CA LEU A 65 2.33 3.32 8.58
C LEU A 65 2.57 1.90 8.07
N THR A 66 3.67 1.71 7.34
CA THR A 66 3.98 0.49 6.60
C THR A 66 5.50 0.23 6.57
N GLY A 67 6.00 -0.45 5.53
CA GLY A 67 7.39 -0.77 5.29
C GLY A 67 7.55 -2.29 5.21
N GLY A 68 8.28 -2.86 6.16
CA GLY A 68 8.32 -4.29 6.44
C GLY A 68 7.01 -4.78 7.07
N GLU A 69 7.06 -5.10 8.36
CA GLU A 69 5.88 -5.39 9.16
C GLU A 69 5.77 -4.36 10.29
N ALA A 70 4.96 -3.32 10.11
CA ALA A 70 4.92 -2.16 11.00
C ALA A 70 4.70 -2.53 12.48
N THR A 71 3.95 -3.60 12.77
CA THR A 71 3.71 -4.08 14.15
C THR A 71 4.95 -4.67 14.84
N GLN A 72 6.04 -4.93 14.09
CA GLN A 72 7.33 -5.34 14.66
C GLN A 72 8.07 -4.17 15.31
N ASN A 73 7.83 -2.93 14.88
CA ASN A 73 8.47 -1.78 15.48
C ASN A 73 8.08 -1.69 16.97
N PRO A 74 9.03 -1.75 17.92
CA PRO A 74 8.73 -1.77 19.34
C PRO A 74 8.08 -0.48 19.86
N HIS A 75 8.19 0.61 19.10
CA HIS A 75 7.70 1.95 19.40
C HIS A 75 6.46 2.35 18.59
N ILE A 76 5.86 1.42 17.84
CA ILE A 76 4.78 1.73 16.88
C ILE A 76 3.60 2.51 17.49
N VAL A 77 3.24 2.25 18.74
CA VAL A 77 2.16 2.97 19.44
C VAL A 77 2.51 4.45 19.61
N GLU A 78 3.73 4.76 20.08
CA GLU A 78 4.18 6.15 20.26
C GLU A 78 4.29 6.86 18.91
N ILE A 79 4.76 6.15 17.87
CA ILE A 79 4.84 6.67 16.50
C ILE A 79 3.44 7.01 15.95
N VAL A 80 2.45 6.14 16.18
CA VAL A 80 1.04 6.41 15.83
C VAL A 80 0.56 7.68 16.52
N LYS A 81 0.76 7.81 17.84
CA LYS A 81 0.37 9.01 18.61
C LYS A 81 1.02 10.28 18.06
N VAL A 82 2.29 10.20 17.65
CA VAL A 82 3.00 11.32 17.02
C VAL A 82 2.35 11.69 15.69
N PHE A 83 2.05 10.75 14.80
CA PHE A 83 1.41 11.07 13.51
C PHE A 83 -0.06 11.46 13.65
N GLN A 84 -0.77 10.98 14.68
CA GLN A 84 -2.13 11.41 15.00
C GLN A 84 -2.20 12.90 15.36
N SER A 85 -1.10 13.46 15.88
CA SER A 85 -1.01 14.90 16.10
C SER A 85 -0.90 15.72 14.79
N VAL A 86 -0.68 15.07 13.64
CA VAL A 86 -0.71 15.68 12.30
C VAL A 86 -2.07 15.46 11.63
N SER A 87 -2.62 14.26 11.71
CA SER A 87 -3.90 13.88 11.09
C SER A 87 -4.61 12.85 11.94
N PRO A 88 -5.94 12.94 12.17
CA PRO A 88 -6.68 11.91 12.90
C PRO A 88 -6.80 10.60 12.11
N SER A 89 -6.58 10.63 10.79
CA SER A 89 -6.65 9.47 9.90
C SER A 89 -5.28 8.78 9.80
N VAL A 90 -4.91 8.05 10.84
CA VAL A 90 -3.71 7.20 10.84
C VAL A 90 -4.11 5.73 10.72
N CYS A 91 -3.45 5.02 9.82
CA CYS A 91 -3.64 3.59 9.61
C CYS A 91 -2.30 2.84 9.75
N VAL A 92 -2.33 1.63 10.31
CA VAL A 92 -1.20 0.71 10.33
C VAL A 92 -1.49 -0.48 9.43
N HIS A 93 -0.60 -0.76 8.49
CA HIS A 93 -0.69 -1.95 7.65
C HIS A 93 0.02 -3.13 8.32
N THR A 94 -0.63 -4.29 8.34
CA THR A 94 -0.07 -5.50 8.93
C THR A 94 -0.36 -6.75 8.10
N ASN A 95 0.60 -7.68 8.08
CA ASN A 95 0.40 -9.04 7.58
C ASN A 95 -0.41 -9.91 8.56
N LEU A 96 -0.73 -9.40 9.76
CA LEU A 96 -1.44 -10.10 10.84
C LEU A 96 -0.86 -11.47 11.21
N GLU A 97 0.40 -11.72 10.84
CA GLU A 97 1.10 -12.96 11.14
C GLU A 97 1.75 -12.83 12.52
N ILE A 98 0.90 -12.98 13.53
CA ILE A 98 1.21 -12.78 14.94
C ILE A 98 0.84 -14.05 15.70
N ASN A 99 1.74 -14.51 16.58
CA ASN A 99 1.64 -15.85 17.19
C ASN A 99 0.43 -16.04 18.12
N SER A 100 -0.04 -14.98 18.79
CA SER A 100 -1.15 -15.08 19.75
C SER A 100 -1.69 -13.71 20.17
N LYS A 101 -2.88 -13.73 20.78
CA LYS A 101 -3.51 -12.58 21.45
C LYS A 101 -2.77 -12.10 22.71
N SER A 102 -1.88 -12.93 23.26
CA SER A 102 -1.02 -12.55 24.40
C SER A 102 0.31 -11.93 23.96
N SER A 103 0.63 -11.95 22.66
CA SER A 103 1.90 -11.44 22.17
C SER A 103 1.97 -9.92 22.27
N LYS A 104 3.17 -9.38 22.53
CA LYS A 104 3.40 -7.93 22.56
C LYS A 104 2.99 -7.24 21.26
N ARG A 105 3.15 -7.91 20.11
CA ARG A 105 2.74 -7.39 18.79
C ARG A 105 1.22 -7.20 18.70
N TRP A 106 0.45 -8.19 19.16
CA TRP A 106 -1.01 -8.06 19.22
C TRP A 106 -1.46 -6.98 20.19
N LEU A 107 -0.90 -6.95 21.40
CA LEU A 107 -1.27 -5.95 22.42
C LEU A 107 -1.02 -4.52 21.94
N ARG A 108 0.06 -4.28 21.19
CA ARG A 108 0.30 -2.97 20.55
C ARG A 108 -0.74 -2.64 19.48
N LEU A 109 -1.17 -3.62 18.69
CA LEU A 109 -2.21 -3.41 17.68
C LEU A 109 -3.56 -3.06 18.31
N VAL A 110 -3.92 -3.71 19.43
CA VAL A 110 -5.09 -3.35 20.23
C VAL A 110 -4.97 -1.92 20.75
N GLU A 111 -3.84 -1.56 21.35
CA GLU A 111 -3.61 -0.19 21.85
C GLU A 111 -3.70 0.86 20.73
N ILE A 112 -3.18 0.57 19.54
CA ILE A 112 -3.30 1.45 18.36
C ILE A 112 -4.76 1.72 17.99
N ILE A 113 -5.60 0.69 18.02
CA ILE A 113 -7.02 0.79 17.68
C ILE A 113 -7.79 1.53 18.79
N ASP A 114 -7.49 1.25 20.05
CA ASP A 114 -8.08 1.95 21.21
C ASP A 114 -7.76 3.45 21.20
N GLU A 115 -6.60 3.84 20.68
CA GLU A 115 -6.19 5.24 20.46
C GLU A 115 -6.83 5.87 19.21
N GLY A 116 -7.70 5.14 18.50
CA GLY A 116 -8.50 5.65 17.38
C GLY A 116 -7.86 5.54 16.00
N ALA A 117 -6.70 4.90 15.88
CA ALA A 117 -6.11 4.57 14.59
C ALA A 117 -6.76 3.30 13.98
N ARG A 118 -6.60 3.11 12.66
CA ARG A 118 -7.10 1.94 11.93
C ARG A 118 -5.97 0.91 11.75
N ALA A 119 -6.34 -0.37 11.67
CA ALA A 119 -5.43 -1.42 11.22
C ALA A 119 -5.94 -2.03 9.91
N ASP A 120 -5.14 -1.99 8.85
CA ASP A 120 -5.44 -2.64 7.58
C ASP A 120 -4.62 -3.91 7.43
N ILE A 121 -5.19 -4.92 6.77
CA ILE A 121 -4.53 -6.21 6.60
C ILE A 121 -4.03 -6.40 5.17
N THR A 122 -2.96 -7.17 5.03
CA THR A 122 -2.62 -7.84 3.77
C THR A 122 -2.92 -9.32 3.92
N LEU A 123 -3.78 -9.86 3.06
CA LEU A 123 -4.13 -11.27 3.10
C LEU A 123 -2.96 -12.11 2.57
N TYR A 124 -2.62 -13.18 3.30
CA TYR A 124 -1.63 -14.15 2.89
C TYR A 124 -2.19 -15.56 3.07
N PRO A 125 -2.63 -16.23 1.99
CA PRO A 125 -3.21 -17.58 2.07
C PRO A 125 -2.35 -18.58 2.84
N THR A 126 -1.02 -18.49 2.72
CA THR A 126 -0.07 -19.38 3.41
C THR A 126 -0.01 -19.19 4.93
N ALA A 127 -0.44 -18.05 5.44
CA ALA A 127 -0.50 -17.75 6.89
C ALA A 127 -1.94 -17.74 7.44
N TRP A 128 -2.93 -17.97 6.57
CA TRP A 128 -4.34 -17.73 6.85
C TRP A 128 -4.83 -18.51 8.07
N GLU A 129 -4.83 -19.84 7.98
CA GLU A 129 -5.45 -20.71 9.01
C GLU A 129 -4.78 -20.57 10.38
N LYS A 130 -3.44 -20.54 10.39
CA LYS A 130 -2.67 -20.57 11.63
C LYS A 130 -2.65 -19.23 12.35
N PHE A 131 -2.57 -18.13 11.60
CA PHE A 131 -2.29 -16.81 12.17
C PHE A 131 -3.37 -15.78 11.87
N GLN A 132 -3.71 -15.58 10.60
CA GLN A 132 -4.57 -14.45 10.22
C GLN A 132 -6.03 -14.66 10.60
N LYS A 133 -6.65 -15.81 10.27
CA LYS A 133 -8.07 -16.10 10.55
C LYS A 133 -8.47 -15.84 12.01
N PRO A 134 -7.78 -16.42 13.02
CA PRO A 134 -8.19 -16.23 14.42
C PRO A 134 -8.01 -14.78 14.90
N LEU A 135 -7.01 -14.05 14.39
CA LEU A 135 -6.78 -12.67 14.79
C LEU A 135 -7.68 -11.69 14.04
N LEU A 136 -8.04 -11.98 12.79
CA LEU A 136 -8.96 -11.18 12.01
C LEU A 136 -10.34 -11.17 12.66
N LYS A 137 -10.79 -12.31 13.18
CA LYS A 137 -12.04 -12.42 13.95
C LYS A 137 -12.10 -11.45 15.13
N GLU A 138 -10.98 -11.26 15.82
CA GLU A 138 -10.92 -10.29 16.93
C GLU A 138 -10.81 -8.85 16.38
N LEU A 139 -10.03 -8.67 15.32
CA LEU A 139 -9.78 -7.36 14.74
C LEU A 139 -11.06 -6.69 14.23
N ILE A 140 -11.95 -7.43 13.56
CA ILE A 140 -13.24 -6.91 13.09
C ILE A 140 -14.22 -6.54 14.22
N VAL A 141 -13.96 -6.97 15.46
CA VAL A 141 -14.71 -6.55 16.65
C VAL A 141 -14.11 -5.29 17.26
N LEU A 142 -12.77 -5.12 17.16
CA LEU A 142 -12.06 -3.96 17.71
C LEU A 142 -12.23 -2.69 16.88
N GLN A 143 -12.45 -2.81 15.56
CA GLN A 143 -12.67 -1.68 14.67
C GLN A 143 -13.84 -1.92 13.72
N ASN A 144 -14.52 -0.85 13.32
CA ASN A 144 -15.68 -0.91 12.42
C ASN A 144 -15.32 -0.57 10.96
N ARG A 145 -14.04 -0.43 10.62
CA ARG A 145 -13.57 -0.16 9.27
C ARG A 145 -12.19 -0.74 9.04
N MET A 146 -11.97 -1.33 7.87
CA MET A 146 -10.69 -1.95 7.50
C MET A 146 -10.57 -2.05 5.98
N ILE A 147 -9.35 -1.96 5.46
CA ILE A 147 -9.00 -2.36 4.10
C ILE A 147 -8.31 -3.73 4.14
N ALA A 148 -8.77 -4.65 3.29
CA ALA A 148 -8.04 -5.88 2.99
C ALA A 148 -7.29 -5.71 1.67
N ASN A 149 -5.96 -5.78 1.76
CA ASN A 149 -5.06 -5.76 0.60
C ASN A 149 -4.88 -7.20 0.10
N LEU A 150 -5.21 -7.44 -1.17
CA LEU A 150 -5.05 -8.72 -1.84
C LEU A 150 -3.89 -8.62 -2.82
N ILE A 151 -2.76 -9.26 -2.48
CA ILE A 151 -1.57 -9.29 -3.33
C ILE A 151 -1.60 -10.54 -4.18
N PHE A 152 -1.69 -10.43 -5.51
CA PHE A 152 -1.93 -11.58 -6.40
C PHE A 152 -1.02 -11.61 -7.63
N GLU A 153 -0.44 -12.76 -7.93
CA GLU A 153 0.44 -12.97 -9.09
C GLU A 153 -0.34 -13.22 -10.40
N ASN A 154 -1.52 -13.80 -10.27
CA ASN A 154 -2.40 -14.16 -11.38
C ASN A 154 -3.85 -14.21 -10.89
N LEU A 155 -4.79 -14.31 -11.84
CA LEU A 155 -6.22 -14.28 -11.55
C LEU A 155 -6.69 -15.47 -10.70
N VAL A 156 -6.06 -16.65 -10.83
CA VAL A 156 -6.39 -17.83 -10.00
C VAL A 156 -6.02 -17.57 -8.54
N HIS A 157 -4.85 -16.98 -8.29
CA HIS A 157 -4.43 -16.59 -6.94
C HIS A 157 -5.38 -15.51 -6.37
N LEU A 158 -5.80 -14.54 -7.17
CA LEU A 158 -6.79 -13.53 -6.75
C LEU A 158 -8.13 -14.19 -6.37
N GLN A 159 -8.62 -15.12 -7.20
CA GLN A 159 -9.85 -15.86 -6.96
C GLN A 159 -9.80 -16.63 -5.63
N GLN A 160 -8.70 -17.34 -5.36
CA GLN A 160 -8.49 -18.05 -4.09
C GLN A 160 -8.55 -17.11 -2.88
N GLN A 161 -7.90 -15.95 -2.97
CA GLN A 161 -7.92 -14.94 -1.90
C GLN A 161 -9.33 -14.39 -1.64
N ILE A 162 -10.11 -14.11 -2.69
CA ILE A 162 -11.50 -13.67 -2.56
C ILE A 162 -12.34 -14.77 -1.89
N GLN A 163 -12.17 -16.04 -2.31
CA GLN A 163 -12.89 -17.17 -1.71
C GLN A 163 -12.58 -17.37 -0.23
N ILE A 164 -11.32 -17.15 0.19
CA ILE A 164 -10.93 -17.16 1.61
C ILE A 164 -11.72 -16.11 2.39
N LEU A 165 -11.81 -14.87 1.88
CA LEU A 165 -12.56 -13.81 2.54
C LEU A 165 -14.08 -14.09 2.55
N ILE A 166 -14.63 -14.66 1.46
CA ILE A 166 -16.04 -15.08 1.42
C ILE A 166 -16.30 -16.08 2.54
N GLY A 167 -15.51 -17.16 2.61
CA GLY A 167 -15.68 -18.19 3.63
C GLY A 167 -15.57 -17.64 5.06
N PHE A 168 -14.63 -16.72 5.29
CA PHE A 168 -14.50 -16.05 6.58
C PHE A 168 -15.74 -15.24 6.96
N PHE A 169 -16.21 -14.34 6.09
CA PHE A 169 -17.34 -13.47 6.43
C PHE A 169 -18.68 -14.21 6.44
N ASP A 170 -18.80 -15.32 5.70
CA ASP A 170 -19.95 -16.23 5.76
C ASP A 170 -20.04 -16.92 7.14
N GLU A 171 -18.91 -17.35 7.71
CA GLU A 171 -18.85 -17.89 9.08
C GLU A 171 -19.26 -16.85 10.16
N GLU A 172 -19.03 -15.55 9.90
CA GLU A 172 -19.37 -14.45 10.81
C GLU A 172 -20.74 -13.79 10.50
N ALA A 173 -21.52 -14.34 9.55
CA ALA A 173 -22.86 -13.86 9.20
C ALA A 173 -23.83 -13.92 10.40
N PRO A 174 -24.91 -13.09 10.44
CA PRO A 174 -25.43 -12.24 9.36
C PRO A 174 -24.88 -10.81 9.31
N SER A 175 -24.04 -10.40 10.27
CA SER A 175 -23.58 -9.00 10.41
C SER A 175 -22.73 -8.46 9.25
N PHE A 176 -22.32 -9.33 8.33
CA PHE A 176 -21.42 -9.01 7.22
C PHE A 176 -21.99 -9.35 5.83
N ASN A 177 -23.31 -9.49 5.70
CA ASN A 177 -23.95 -9.80 4.41
C ASN A 177 -23.59 -8.80 3.29
N HIS A 178 -23.41 -7.51 3.60
CA HIS A 178 -22.95 -6.51 2.62
C HIS A 178 -21.53 -6.75 2.12
N VAL A 179 -20.65 -7.20 3.01
CA VAL A 179 -19.28 -7.59 2.67
C VAL A 179 -19.30 -8.80 1.76
N ILE A 180 -20.10 -9.82 2.08
CA ILE A 180 -20.25 -11.02 1.26
C ILE A 180 -20.76 -10.66 -0.14
N ARG A 181 -21.76 -9.78 -0.27
CA ARG A 181 -22.26 -9.31 -1.59
C ARG A 181 -21.15 -8.68 -2.45
N LEU A 182 -20.30 -7.84 -1.83
CA LEU A 182 -19.18 -7.24 -2.54
C LEU A 182 -18.18 -8.31 -3.01
N LEU A 183 -17.78 -9.20 -2.11
CA LEU A 183 -16.82 -10.26 -2.41
C LEU A 183 -17.35 -11.22 -3.48
N GLN A 184 -18.64 -11.54 -3.48
CA GLN A 184 -19.29 -12.35 -4.51
C GLN A 184 -19.23 -11.66 -5.88
N LYS A 185 -19.49 -10.34 -5.96
CA LYS A 185 -19.33 -9.57 -7.22
C LYS A 185 -17.89 -9.62 -7.73
N TYR A 186 -16.90 -9.49 -6.85
CA TYR A 186 -15.49 -9.68 -7.22
C TYR A 186 -15.22 -11.12 -7.71
N ASN A 187 -15.72 -12.12 -7.00
CA ASN A 187 -15.51 -13.53 -7.34
C ASN A 187 -16.11 -13.89 -8.71
N GLU A 188 -17.32 -13.42 -9.02
CA GLU A 188 -17.99 -13.65 -10.32
C GLU A 188 -17.15 -13.08 -11.47
N LYS A 189 -16.69 -11.84 -11.33
CA LYS A 189 -15.87 -11.16 -12.34
C LYS A 189 -14.52 -11.82 -12.54
N VAL A 190 -13.83 -12.14 -11.44
CA VAL A 190 -12.54 -12.82 -11.51
C VAL A 190 -12.71 -14.22 -12.10
N SER A 191 -13.77 -14.96 -11.75
CA SER A 191 -14.05 -16.28 -12.35
C SER A 191 -14.25 -16.17 -13.86
N TRP A 192 -15.02 -15.18 -14.33
CA TRP A 192 -15.18 -14.94 -15.76
C TRP A 192 -13.84 -14.68 -16.46
N LEU A 193 -12.97 -13.87 -15.84
CA LEU A 193 -11.64 -13.56 -16.39
C LEU A 193 -10.73 -14.80 -16.42
N VAL A 194 -10.73 -15.64 -15.37
CA VAL A 194 -9.98 -16.90 -15.35
C VAL A 194 -10.42 -17.84 -16.49
N GLU A 195 -11.72 -17.91 -16.76
CA GLU A 195 -12.29 -18.79 -17.79
C GLU A 195 -12.11 -18.26 -19.22
N ASN A 196 -12.24 -16.94 -19.41
CA ASN A 196 -12.38 -16.33 -20.74
C ASN A 196 -11.17 -15.50 -21.18
N GLN A 197 -10.21 -15.23 -20.28
CA GLN A 197 -9.03 -14.38 -20.52
C GLN A 197 -7.73 -15.00 -19.97
N PRO A 198 -7.35 -16.22 -20.40
CA PRO A 198 -6.17 -16.91 -19.87
C PRO A 198 -4.85 -16.15 -20.13
N GLU A 199 -4.81 -15.34 -21.19
CA GLU A 199 -3.65 -14.49 -21.54
C GLU A 199 -3.58 -13.19 -20.73
N CYS A 200 -4.57 -12.92 -19.88
CA CYS A 200 -4.62 -11.77 -18.97
C CYS A 200 -4.42 -10.40 -19.65
N ASP A 201 -5.20 -10.13 -20.70
CA ASP A 201 -5.20 -8.82 -21.37
C ASP A 201 -5.61 -7.70 -20.40
N GLU A 202 -4.74 -6.70 -20.26
CA GLU A 202 -4.91 -5.60 -19.30
C GLU A 202 -6.12 -4.71 -19.61
N THR A 203 -6.42 -4.50 -20.90
CA THR A 203 -7.56 -3.68 -21.33
C THR A 203 -8.87 -4.37 -20.98
N ILE A 204 -8.94 -5.67 -21.22
CA ILE A 204 -10.11 -6.50 -20.90
C ILE A 204 -10.27 -6.60 -19.39
N TYR A 205 -9.19 -6.87 -18.64
CA TYR A 205 -9.20 -6.88 -17.18
C TYR A 205 -9.72 -5.55 -16.60
N THR A 206 -9.14 -4.43 -17.01
CA THR A 206 -9.50 -3.10 -16.52
C THR A 206 -10.95 -2.75 -16.86
N THR A 207 -11.39 -3.04 -18.09
CA THR A 207 -12.77 -2.78 -18.52
C THR A 207 -13.76 -3.63 -17.73
N HIS A 208 -13.47 -4.92 -17.54
CA HIS A 208 -14.34 -5.86 -16.84
C HIS A 208 -14.45 -5.58 -15.34
N MET A 209 -13.35 -5.14 -14.72
CA MET A 209 -13.30 -4.81 -13.29
C MET A 209 -13.78 -3.39 -12.98
N GLY A 210 -13.79 -2.48 -13.95
CA GLY A 210 -13.93 -1.03 -13.75
C GLY A 210 -15.18 -0.56 -13.00
N ASP A 211 -16.34 -1.21 -13.19
CA ASP A 211 -17.62 -0.89 -12.54
C ASP A 211 -17.84 -1.62 -11.19
N THR A 212 -16.79 -2.23 -10.64
CA THR A 212 -16.84 -2.85 -9.31
C THR A 212 -16.69 -1.78 -8.23
N GLU A 213 -17.41 -1.88 -7.12
CA GLU A 213 -17.22 -0.97 -5.99
C GLU A 213 -15.98 -1.39 -5.20
N ALA A 214 -15.27 -0.45 -4.59
CA ALA A 214 -14.16 -0.80 -3.69
C ALA A 214 -14.58 -1.05 -2.24
N PHE A 215 -15.79 -0.63 -1.85
CA PHE A 215 -16.21 -0.59 -0.45
C PHE A 215 -17.59 -1.18 -0.24
N ALA A 216 -17.71 -2.05 0.75
CA ALA A 216 -18.98 -2.46 1.33
C ALA A 216 -19.18 -1.65 2.60
N ARG A 217 -20.23 -0.83 2.66
CA ARG A 217 -20.50 0.07 3.79
C ARG A 217 -21.88 -0.18 4.37
N GLU A 218 -21.93 -0.49 5.66
CA GLU A 218 -23.12 -0.41 6.51
C GLU A 218 -22.72 0.22 7.86
N GLU A 219 -23.70 0.60 8.70
CA GLU A 219 -23.45 1.30 9.97
C GLU A 219 -22.49 0.55 10.90
N ASN A 220 -22.54 -0.78 10.90
CA ASN A 220 -21.77 -1.61 11.81
C ASN A 220 -20.34 -1.87 11.33
N PHE A 221 -20.11 -1.90 10.02
CA PHE A 221 -18.80 -2.25 9.47
C PHE A 221 -18.62 -1.75 8.04
N THR A 222 -17.42 -1.25 7.74
CA THR A 222 -16.98 -0.91 6.39
C THR A 222 -15.76 -1.74 5.99
N LEU A 223 -15.90 -2.56 4.94
CA LEU A 223 -14.75 -3.21 4.29
C LEU A 223 -14.36 -2.46 3.03
N GLY A 224 -13.07 -2.15 2.89
CA GLY A 224 -12.46 -1.80 1.61
C GLY A 224 -11.66 -2.97 1.04
N LEU A 225 -11.65 -3.11 -0.28
CA LEU A 225 -10.77 -4.06 -0.99
C LEU A 225 -9.75 -3.29 -1.82
N SER A 226 -8.48 -3.64 -1.64
CA SER A 226 -7.36 -3.11 -2.41
C SER A 226 -6.70 -4.26 -3.16
N LEU A 227 -6.77 -4.24 -4.49
CA LEU A 227 -6.20 -5.30 -5.32
C LEU A 227 -4.82 -4.89 -5.82
N LEU A 228 -3.80 -5.65 -5.45
CA LEU A 228 -2.39 -5.34 -5.71
C LEU A 228 -1.76 -6.47 -6.55
N PRO A 229 -1.59 -6.31 -7.86
CA PRO A 229 -0.86 -7.29 -8.64
C PRO A 229 0.59 -7.43 -8.13
N ALA A 230 1.00 -8.67 -7.84
CA ALA A 230 2.35 -9.03 -7.43
C ALA A 230 3.23 -9.08 -8.69
N PHE A 231 4.02 -8.03 -8.90
CA PHE A 231 4.87 -7.94 -10.08
C PHE A 231 6.18 -8.70 -9.86
N LYS A 232 6.54 -9.55 -10.83
CA LYS A 232 7.90 -10.07 -10.94
C LYS A 232 8.87 -8.88 -11.08
N VAL A 233 9.71 -8.70 -10.07
CA VAL A 233 10.77 -7.67 -10.06
C VAL A 233 11.94 -8.20 -10.90
N ASP A 234 12.43 -7.42 -11.87
CA ASP A 234 13.63 -7.81 -12.61
C ASP A 234 14.87 -7.76 -11.70
N THR A 235 15.98 -8.33 -12.14
CA THR A 235 17.23 -8.37 -11.35
C THR A 235 17.85 -6.99 -11.04
N LYS A 236 17.25 -5.90 -11.53
CA LYS A 236 17.66 -4.52 -11.24
C LYS A 236 16.64 -3.78 -10.36
N GLY A 237 15.58 -4.44 -9.91
CA GLY A 237 14.51 -3.82 -9.12
C GLY A 237 13.44 -3.12 -9.96
N ARG A 238 13.35 -3.39 -11.27
CA ARG A 238 12.45 -2.71 -12.20
C ARG A 238 11.23 -3.58 -12.51
N ARG A 239 10.07 -2.94 -12.61
CA ARG A 239 8.78 -3.60 -12.86
C ARG A 239 8.37 -3.49 -14.32
N ALA A 240 7.61 -4.49 -14.79
CA ALA A 240 7.08 -4.56 -16.14
C ALA A 240 5.71 -3.87 -16.33
N MET A 241 4.97 -3.53 -15.26
CA MET A 241 3.65 -2.88 -15.39
C MET A 241 3.37 -1.74 -14.39
N SER A 242 2.53 -0.79 -14.82
CA SER A 242 2.25 0.50 -14.16
C SER A 242 0.77 0.76 -13.83
N SER A 243 -0.14 -0.16 -14.12
CA SER A 243 -1.57 0.02 -13.89
C SER A 243 -2.08 -0.82 -12.72
N ILE A 244 -2.69 -0.12 -11.77
CA ILE A 244 -3.67 -0.69 -10.85
C ILE A 244 -5.01 -0.37 -11.51
N PRO A 245 -5.89 -1.34 -11.83
CA PRO A 245 -7.23 -1.03 -12.26
C PRO A 245 -7.98 -0.52 -11.05
N PHE A 246 -8.12 0.80 -10.95
CA PHE A 246 -8.93 1.42 -9.93
C PHE A 246 -10.42 1.35 -10.30
N PRO A 247 -11.30 1.09 -9.32
CA PRO A 247 -12.75 1.08 -9.52
C PRO A 247 -13.33 2.48 -9.79
N GLN A 248 -14.50 2.53 -10.42
CA GLN A 248 -15.26 3.75 -10.76
C GLN A 248 -15.75 4.56 -9.55
N THR A 249 -15.71 4.02 -8.34
CA THR A 249 -15.93 4.84 -7.14
C THR A 249 -14.69 5.70 -6.93
N PRO A 250 -14.78 7.04 -6.85
CA PRO A 250 -13.62 7.88 -6.60
C PRO A 250 -13.11 7.65 -5.17
N TYR A 251 -12.31 6.61 -4.98
CA TYR A 251 -11.06 6.82 -4.29
C TYR A 251 -10.25 7.67 -5.24
N ILE A 252 -9.91 8.88 -4.81
CA ILE A 252 -9.02 9.79 -5.54
C ILE A 252 -7.61 9.19 -5.49
N ILE A 253 -7.42 8.07 -6.17
CA ILE A 253 -6.14 7.41 -6.34
C ILE A 253 -6.15 6.94 -7.79
N ASN A 254 -6.07 7.89 -8.71
CA ASN A 254 -5.42 7.59 -9.98
C ASN A 254 -3.94 7.58 -9.64
N CYS A 255 -3.16 6.56 -10.00
CA CYS A 255 -1.69 6.64 -9.91
C CYS A 255 -1.23 7.88 -10.71
N PRO A 256 -0.86 9.00 -10.06
CA PRO A 256 -0.82 10.31 -10.69
C PRO A 256 0.58 10.71 -11.12
N ALA A 257 1.54 9.79 -10.98
CA ALA A 257 2.87 9.93 -11.57
C ALA A 257 2.80 10.15 -13.09
N ALA A 258 1.70 9.80 -13.76
CA ALA A 258 1.44 10.08 -15.17
C ALA A 258 0.72 11.42 -15.45
N ARG A 259 0.27 12.17 -14.43
CA ARG A 259 -0.50 13.42 -14.57
C ARG A 259 0.10 14.64 -13.87
N GLY A 260 1.21 14.49 -13.13
CA GLY A 260 1.87 15.61 -12.46
C GLY A 260 1.20 16.07 -11.16
N SER A 261 0.24 15.31 -10.62
CA SER A 261 -0.19 15.41 -9.21
C SER A 261 0.52 14.33 -8.39
N ILE A 262 0.75 14.59 -7.10
CA ILE A 262 1.28 13.61 -6.15
C ILE A 262 0.11 13.31 -5.22
N ASP A 263 -0.60 12.20 -5.43
CA ASP A 263 -1.73 11.81 -4.56
C ASP A 263 -1.26 10.85 -3.44
N ILE A 264 -0.09 10.21 -3.62
CA ILE A 264 0.61 9.43 -2.61
C ILE A 264 2.09 9.85 -2.59
N MET A 265 2.62 10.10 -1.40
CA MET A 265 4.06 10.28 -1.17
C MET A 265 4.54 9.17 -0.24
N THR A 266 5.53 8.40 -0.69
CA THR A 266 6.17 7.39 0.14
C THR A 266 7.37 8.01 0.84
N VAL A 267 7.45 7.83 2.16
CA VAL A 267 8.53 8.29 3.02
C VAL A 267 9.19 7.06 3.64
N GLN A 268 10.46 6.81 3.33
CA GLN A 268 11.22 5.75 3.97
C GLN A 268 11.52 6.12 5.44
N GLN A 269 11.83 5.14 6.29
CA GLN A 269 12.22 5.40 7.68
C GLN A 269 13.52 6.23 7.80
N THR A 270 14.34 6.23 6.75
CA THR A 270 15.51 7.12 6.57
C THR A 270 15.12 8.58 6.27
N GLY A 271 13.84 8.88 6.12
CA GLY A 271 13.28 10.17 5.73
C GLY A 271 13.20 10.41 4.24
N GLU A 272 13.81 9.56 3.41
CA GLU A 272 13.81 9.75 1.95
C GLU A 272 12.40 9.70 1.37
N MET A 273 12.06 10.71 0.58
CA MET A 273 10.75 10.86 -0.07
C MET A 273 10.80 10.47 -1.54
N THR A 274 9.88 9.61 -1.96
CA THR A 274 9.73 9.14 -3.34
C THR A 274 8.26 9.23 -3.79
N PRO A 275 8.00 9.53 -5.08
CA PRO A 275 6.63 9.70 -5.59
C PRO A 275 5.94 8.36 -5.90
N CYS A 276 6.56 7.23 -5.56
CA CYS A 276 6.03 5.93 -5.92
C CYS A 276 4.74 5.68 -5.14
N CYS A 277 3.65 5.50 -5.89
CA CYS A 277 2.34 5.09 -5.36
C CYS A 277 2.33 3.63 -4.92
N ASP A 278 3.32 2.87 -5.36
CA ASP A 278 3.53 1.49 -4.98
C ASP A 278 4.84 1.39 -4.20
N VAL A 279 4.69 0.90 -2.98
CA VAL A 279 5.63 0.77 -1.86
C VAL A 279 6.96 0.11 -2.29
N GLY A 280 6.98 -0.59 -3.42
CA GLY A 280 8.07 -1.44 -3.85
C GLY A 280 8.79 -1.04 -5.12
N ASN A 281 8.87 0.26 -5.40
CA ASN A 281 9.80 0.77 -6.41
C ASN A 281 10.62 1.91 -5.80
N LEU A 282 11.27 1.70 -4.65
CA LEU A 282 12.06 2.75 -3.98
C LEU A 282 13.25 3.29 -4.80
N LYS A 283 13.46 2.76 -6.02
CA LYS A 283 14.37 3.30 -7.04
C LYS A 283 13.69 4.31 -7.99
N CYS A 284 12.40 4.65 -7.82
CA CYS A 284 11.77 5.67 -8.67
C CYS A 284 12.55 6.98 -8.54
N GLN A 285 12.87 7.54 -9.69
CA GLN A 285 13.34 8.91 -9.79
C GLN A 285 12.18 9.77 -10.28
N PRO A 286 12.12 11.05 -9.88
CA PRO A 286 13.05 11.77 -8.98
C PRO A 286 12.78 11.58 -7.48
N LYS A 287 13.81 11.80 -6.64
CA LYS A 287 13.69 11.93 -5.18
C LYS A 287 13.17 13.31 -4.78
N PHE A 288 12.27 13.38 -3.80
CA PHE A 288 11.57 14.60 -3.39
C PHE A 288 12.17 15.28 -2.15
N GLY A 289 13.32 14.79 -1.68
CA GLY A 289 14.01 15.28 -0.49
C GLY A 289 13.98 14.27 0.65
N ASN A 290 14.35 14.72 1.84
CA ASN A 290 14.48 13.89 3.03
C ASN A 290 13.91 14.60 4.28
N LEU A 291 12.89 14.01 4.91
CA LEU A 291 12.22 14.56 6.09
C LEU A 291 13.06 14.54 7.37
N LEU A 292 14.18 13.84 7.42
CA LEU A 292 15.12 13.89 8.55
C LEU A 292 16.18 14.95 8.33
N THR A 293 16.79 15.03 7.14
CA THR A 293 17.99 15.86 6.92
C THR A 293 17.73 17.21 6.27
N ASP A 294 16.78 17.31 5.34
CA ASP A 294 16.54 18.55 4.59
C ASP A 294 15.68 19.53 5.40
N SER A 295 15.91 20.83 5.24
CA SER A 295 15.01 21.88 5.70
C SER A 295 13.74 21.94 4.83
N PRO A 296 12.63 22.55 5.33
CA PRO A 296 11.42 22.71 4.54
C PRO A 296 11.64 23.41 3.19
N ASN A 297 12.49 24.44 3.15
CA ASN A 297 12.80 25.17 1.92
C ASN A 297 13.57 24.32 0.91
N GLU A 298 14.52 23.49 1.38
CA GLU A 298 15.24 22.55 0.52
C GLU A 298 14.32 21.48 -0.05
N ILE A 299 13.38 20.97 0.76
CA ILE A 299 12.35 20.04 0.31
C ILE A 299 11.52 20.68 -0.79
N MET A 300 11.00 21.90 -0.59
CA MET A 300 10.19 22.59 -1.59
C MET A 300 10.96 22.85 -2.90
N ALA A 301 12.26 23.19 -2.81
CA ALA A 301 13.10 23.34 -3.99
C ALA A 301 13.28 22.01 -4.74
N LYS A 302 13.49 20.89 -4.03
CA LYS A 302 13.58 19.55 -4.62
C LYS A 302 12.26 19.09 -5.22
N PHE A 303 11.12 19.42 -4.60
CA PHE A 303 9.78 19.17 -5.14
C PHE A 303 9.61 19.80 -6.52
N GLU A 304 10.01 21.07 -6.67
CA GLU A 304 9.86 21.78 -7.94
C GLU A 304 10.75 21.19 -9.05
N GLN A 305 12.00 20.86 -8.73
CA GLN A 305 12.92 20.20 -9.67
C GLN A 305 12.38 18.82 -10.08
N SER A 306 11.89 18.06 -9.11
CA SER A 306 11.33 16.73 -9.30
C SER A 306 10.07 16.76 -10.15
N ARG A 307 9.17 17.71 -9.90
CA ARG A 307 7.96 17.92 -10.71
C ARG A 307 8.28 18.15 -12.18
N LYS A 308 9.27 18.99 -12.48
CA LYS A 308 9.72 19.26 -13.86
C LYS A 308 10.25 17.99 -14.52
N LYS A 309 11.09 17.22 -13.81
CA LYS A 309 11.65 15.95 -14.32
C LYS A 309 10.56 14.91 -14.58
N MET A 310 9.57 14.79 -13.69
CA MET A 310 8.41 13.93 -13.92
C MET A 310 7.64 14.34 -15.16
N PHE A 311 7.29 15.62 -15.29
CA PHE A 311 6.56 16.13 -16.46
C PHE A 311 7.27 15.78 -17.77
N THR A 312 8.58 16.01 -17.85
CA THR A 312 9.38 15.66 -19.03
C THR A 312 9.36 14.15 -19.32
N GLY A 313 9.56 13.31 -18.30
CA GLY A 313 9.56 11.86 -18.49
C GLY A 313 8.20 11.32 -18.94
N ILE A 314 7.09 11.86 -18.41
CA ILE A 314 5.72 11.51 -18.85
C ILE A 314 5.53 11.88 -20.32
N SER A 315 5.90 13.10 -20.73
CA SER A 315 5.77 13.54 -22.11
C SER A 315 6.56 12.64 -23.08
N LYS A 316 7.79 12.24 -22.70
CA LYS A 316 8.60 11.30 -23.50
C LYS A 316 7.99 9.91 -23.57
N ASN A 317 7.40 9.42 -22.49
CA ASN A 317 6.67 8.14 -22.51
C ASN A 317 5.43 8.20 -23.42
N GLN A 318 4.70 9.31 -23.44
CA GLN A 318 3.58 9.51 -24.38
C GLN A 318 4.05 9.54 -25.85
N GLU A 319 5.23 10.09 -26.11
CA GLU A 319 5.84 10.05 -27.45
C GLU A 319 6.29 8.63 -27.83
N ASN A 320 6.87 7.87 -26.89
CA ASN A 320 7.22 6.47 -27.11
C ASN A 320 5.98 5.64 -27.47
N LEU A 321 4.85 5.86 -26.79
CA LEU A 321 3.56 5.22 -27.08
C LEU A 321 3.09 5.51 -28.51
N LYS A 322 3.10 6.78 -28.94
CA LYS A 322 2.68 7.18 -30.30
C LYS A 322 3.55 6.61 -31.40
N ASN A 323 4.80 6.27 -31.09
CA ASN A 323 5.79 5.80 -32.04
C ASN A 323 6.04 4.28 -31.93
N GLU A 324 5.13 3.51 -31.31
CA GLU A 324 5.22 2.05 -31.14
C GLU A 324 6.51 1.59 -30.43
N LYS A 325 7.06 2.42 -29.54
CA LYS A 325 8.25 2.14 -28.72
C LYS A 325 7.88 1.81 -27.28
N LEU A 326 6.86 0.97 -27.11
CA LEU A 326 6.38 0.53 -25.80
C LEU A 326 7.51 -0.16 -25.01
N GLY A 327 7.46 -0.07 -23.67
CA GLY A 327 8.50 -0.62 -22.80
C GLY A 327 9.86 0.11 -22.81
N LYS A 328 10.04 1.17 -23.62
CA LYS A 328 11.29 1.94 -23.66
C LYS A 328 11.41 2.92 -22.49
N TRP A 329 12.38 2.69 -21.62
CA TRP A 329 12.73 3.61 -20.54
C TRP A 329 13.19 4.99 -21.03
N VAL A 330 12.75 6.03 -20.33
CA VAL A 330 13.22 7.41 -20.51
C VAL A 330 14.30 7.74 -19.47
N GLU A 331 15.18 8.67 -19.81
CA GLU A 331 16.33 9.05 -18.98
C GLU A 331 15.94 9.67 -17.63
N GLU A 332 14.71 10.19 -17.54
CA GLU A 332 14.14 10.73 -16.32
C GLU A 332 13.86 9.66 -15.26
N GLY A 333 13.91 8.38 -15.62
CA GLY A 333 13.63 7.27 -14.72
C GLY A 333 12.15 7.05 -14.45
N ILE A 334 11.28 7.62 -15.29
CA ILE A 334 9.83 7.37 -15.25
C ILE A 334 9.55 6.03 -15.95
N PRO A 335 8.84 5.08 -15.30
CA PRO A 335 8.53 3.78 -15.88
C PRO A 335 7.80 3.92 -17.23
N PRO A 336 8.16 3.13 -18.25
CA PRO A 336 7.48 3.14 -19.54
C PRO A 336 6.06 2.56 -19.44
N TYR A 337 5.21 2.91 -20.40
CA TYR A 337 3.94 2.20 -20.61
C TYR A 337 4.21 0.78 -21.11
N CYS A 338 3.35 -0.16 -20.69
CA CYS A 338 3.41 -1.57 -21.09
C CYS A 338 3.18 -1.71 -22.60
N GLY A 339 3.80 -2.73 -23.17
CA GLY A 339 3.74 -3.08 -24.59
C GLY A 339 3.03 -4.37 -24.83
#